data_AF-A0A6C0DBM6-F1
#
_entry.id   AF-A0A6C0DBM6-F1
#
_cell.length_a   1.000
_cell.length_b   1.000
_cell.length_c   1.000
_cell.angle_alpha   90.00
_cell.angle_beta   90.00
_cell.angle_gamma   90.00
#
_symmetry.space_group_name_H-M   'P 1'
#
loop_
_entity.id
_entity.type
_entity.pdbx_description
1 polymer ?
#
loop_
_entity_poly.entity_id
_entity_poly.type
_entity_poly.pdbx_seq_one_letter_code
_entity_poly.pdbx_strand_id
1 'polypeptide(L)'
;MALYVNPENQKLLWNIINKHPKIIEYFSNRPSENQSYWFQSCIGYIYENIKYENLTIDKLQHCNKETLKYMLSTIKEPSIDNDLRNDIQYSRTNVEQNLSKSDLLNKNFAIRQKEYEDMNEKKVPDSIDFRDKIDDEPISNMDEVLRTHLQMRENELKQYAPLPVVPENKNNIVLDIEDSKMKKSVSWEDSEIEILKKQIRDLFKKMDKMQEEIDVLNYKKNIEQEEIKENQYKNINHNTTNGSI
;
A
#
# COMPACT_ATOMS: atom_id res chain seq x y z
N MET A 1 -2.48 2.31 -23.59
CA MET A 1 -3.83 1.72 -23.76
C MET A 1 -3.90 0.30 -23.18
N ALA A 2 -3.09 -0.65 -23.67
CA ALA A 2 -3.06 -2.03 -23.14
C ALA A 2 -2.66 -2.16 -21.66
N LEU A 3 -1.96 -1.17 -21.11
CA LEU A 3 -1.47 -1.21 -19.72
C LEU A 3 -2.60 -1.17 -18.67
N TYR A 4 -3.69 -0.45 -18.92
CA TYR A 4 -4.81 -0.37 -17.97
C TYR A 4 -5.65 -1.65 -17.96
N VAL A 5 -5.89 -2.20 -19.16
CA VAL A 5 -6.69 -3.42 -19.36
C VAL A 5 -5.84 -4.68 -19.12
N ASN A 6 -4.54 -4.55 -18.83
CA ASN A 6 -3.66 -5.69 -18.55
C ASN A 6 -4.21 -6.51 -17.37
N PRO A 7 -4.27 -7.86 -17.48
CA PRO A 7 -4.78 -8.73 -16.42
C PRO A 7 -4.13 -8.49 -15.06
N GLU A 8 -2.82 -8.21 -15.00
CA GLU A 8 -2.12 -7.96 -13.74
C GLU A 8 -2.59 -6.66 -13.08
N ASN A 9 -2.81 -5.60 -13.86
CA ASN A 9 -3.32 -4.32 -13.35
C ASN A 9 -4.75 -4.45 -12.86
N GLN A 10 -5.61 -5.14 -13.60
CA GLN A 10 -6.99 -5.37 -13.18
C GLN A 10 -7.07 -6.26 -11.93
N LYS A 11 -6.21 -7.28 -11.83
CA LYS A 11 -6.11 -8.14 -10.64
C LYS A 11 -5.65 -7.34 -9.43
N LEU A 12 -4.72 -6.41 -9.59
CA LEU A 12 -4.33 -5.48 -8.53
C LEU A 12 -5.51 -4.65 -8.05
N LEU A 13 -6.25 -4.00 -8.96
CA LEU A 13 -7.41 -3.18 -8.62
C LEU A 13 -8.50 -4.01 -7.91
N TRP A 14 -8.79 -5.20 -8.44
CA TRP A 14 -9.72 -6.16 -7.85
C TRP A 14 -9.31 -6.55 -6.41
N ASN A 15 -8.03 -6.86 -6.20
CA ASN A 15 -7.51 -7.23 -4.88
C ASN A 15 -7.58 -6.08 -3.88
N ILE A 16 -7.29 -4.84 -4.31
CA ILE A 16 -7.37 -3.65 -3.45
C ILE A 16 -8.82 -3.42 -2.99
N ILE A 17 -9.76 -3.55 -3.91
CA ILE A 17 -11.19 -3.34 -3.67
C ILE A 17 -11.78 -4.39 -2.74
N ASN A 18 -11.43 -5.66 -2.95
CA ASN A 18 -11.90 -6.75 -2.11
C ASN A 18 -11.38 -6.73 -0.68
N LYS A 19 -10.32 -5.96 -0.42
CA LYS A 19 -9.83 -5.73 0.94
C LYS A 19 -10.53 -4.56 1.63
N HIS A 20 -11.35 -3.79 0.91
CA HIS A 20 -11.98 -2.61 1.47
C HIS A 20 -13.26 -2.98 2.24
N PRO A 21 -13.33 -2.71 3.58
CA PRO A 21 -14.43 -3.18 4.42
C PRO A 21 -15.82 -2.77 3.94
N LYS A 22 -15.98 -1.52 3.46
CA LYS A 22 -17.27 -1.03 2.96
C LYS A 22 -17.76 -1.77 1.71
N ILE A 23 -16.83 -2.25 0.89
CA ILE A 23 -17.18 -2.97 -0.34
C ILE A 23 -17.60 -4.39 0.02
N ILE A 24 -16.86 -5.03 0.93
CA ILE A 24 -17.22 -6.33 1.49
C ILE A 24 -18.61 -6.26 2.12
N GLU A 25 -18.87 -5.27 2.97
CA GLU A 25 -20.16 -5.06 3.63
C GLU A 25 -21.30 -4.83 2.62
N TYR A 26 -21.08 -3.96 1.62
CA TYR A 26 -22.07 -3.65 0.58
C TYR A 26 -22.51 -4.91 -0.19
N PHE A 27 -21.56 -5.73 -0.66
CA PHE A 27 -21.86 -6.95 -1.41
C PHE A 27 -22.30 -8.11 -0.51
N SER A 28 -21.87 -8.17 0.76
CA SER A 28 -22.38 -9.15 1.73
C SER A 28 -23.86 -8.93 2.05
N ASN A 29 -24.27 -7.66 2.14
CA ASN A 29 -25.66 -7.27 2.37
C ASN A 29 -26.54 -7.38 1.11
N ARG A 30 -25.93 -7.52 -0.08
CA ARG A 30 -26.62 -7.63 -1.37
C ARG A 30 -26.04 -8.76 -2.25
N PRO A 31 -26.27 -10.04 -1.88
CA PRO A 31 -25.67 -11.18 -2.59
C PRO A 31 -26.17 -11.35 -4.03
N SER A 32 -27.29 -10.71 -4.40
CA SER A 32 -27.79 -10.71 -5.78
C SER A 32 -27.05 -9.75 -6.70
N GLU A 33 -26.31 -8.78 -6.16
CA GLU A 33 -25.49 -7.87 -6.96
C GLU A 33 -24.17 -8.57 -7.32
N ASN A 34 -23.97 -8.80 -8.61
CA ASN A 34 -22.76 -9.45 -9.09
C ASN A 34 -21.58 -8.46 -9.02
N GLN A 35 -20.78 -8.58 -7.97
CA GLN A 35 -19.59 -7.76 -7.74
C GLN A 35 -18.64 -7.74 -8.94
N SER A 36 -18.47 -8.87 -9.62
CA SER A 36 -17.64 -8.97 -10.82
C SER A 36 -18.20 -8.14 -11.96
N TYR A 37 -19.52 -8.14 -12.14
CA TYR A 37 -20.19 -7.31 -13.15
C TYR A 37 -20.06 -5.82 -12.80
N TRP A 38 -20.31 -5.44 -11.54
CA TRP A 38 -20.11 -4.07 -11.07
C TRP A 38 -18.69 -3.56 -11.31
N PHE A 39 -17.69 -4.38 -10.99
CA PHE A 39 -16.29 -4.05 -11.24
C PHE A 39 -16.02 -3.86 -12.74
N GLN A 40 -16.51 -4.75 -13.59
CA GLN A 40 -16.39 -4.62 -15.04
C GLN A 40 -17.04 -3.34 -15.57
N SER A 41 -18.23 -2.98 -15.06
CA SER A 41 -18.89 -1.72 -15.41
C SER A 41 -18.05 -0.50 -15.04
N CYS A 42 -17.45 -0.51 -13.85
CA CYS A 42 -16.57 0.58 -13.41
C CYS A 42 -15.29 0.68 -14.26
N ILE A 43 -14.66 -0.45 -14.57
CA ILE A 43 -13.51 -0.50 -15.46
C ILE A 43 -13.88 0.01 -16.86
N GLY A 44 -15.03 -0.41 -17.40
CA GLY A 44 -15.53 0.02 -18.71
C GLY A 44 -15.80 1.52 -18.79
N TYR A 45 -16.40 2.12 -17.74
CA TYR A 45 -16.62 3.55 -17.66
C TYR A 45 -15.31 4.35 -17.73
N ILE A 46 -14.32 3.98 -16.91
CA ILE A 46 -13.01 4.64 -16.92
C ILE A 46 -12.28 4.37 -18.24
N TYR A 47 -12.43 3.18 -18.82
CA TYR A 47 -11.80 2.80 -20.08
C TYR A 47 -12.23 3.70 -21.24
N GLU A 48 -13.52 4.01 -21.37
CA GLU A 48 -14.00 4.92 -22.42
C GLU A 48 -13.42 6.33 -22.26
N ASN A 49 -13.18 6.78 -21.02
CA ASN A 49 -12.57 8.10 -20.75
C ASN A 49 -11.09 8.16 -21.14
N ILE A 50 -10.36 7.03 -21.11
CA ILE A 50 -8.90 6.99 -21.38
C ILE A 50 -8.58 6.40 -22.77
N LYS A 51 -9.60 6.00 -23.54
CA LYS A 51 -9.48 5.25 -24.80
C LYS A 51 -8.63 5.94 -25.86
N TYR A 52 -8.60 7.28 -25.85
CA TYR A 52 -7.88 8.09 -26.82
C TYR A 52 -6.53 8.63 -26.30
N GLU A 53 -6.12 8.24 -25.09
CA GLU A 53 -4.90 8.74 -24.47
C GLU A 53 -3.70 7.81 -24.62
N ASN A 54 -2.52 8.41 -24.81
CA ASN A 54 -1.25 7.73 -24.65
C ASN A 54 -0.96 7.48 -23.16
N LEU A 55 -1.11 6.22 -22.76
CA LEU A 55 -0.99 5.80 -21.36
C LEU A 55 0.48 5.61 -20.99
N THR A 56 1.07 6.63 -20.36
CA THR A 56 2.35 6.53 -19.64
C THR A 56 2.15 5.83 -18.29
N ILE A 57 3.21 5.30 -17.68
CA ILE A 57 3.16 4.63 -16.36
C ILE A 57 2.58 5.56 -15.27
N ASP A 58 2.99 6.83 -15.23
CA ASP A 58 2.48 7.78 -14.24
C ASP A 58 0.98 8.05 -14.42
N LYS A 59 0.53 8.13 -15.68
CA LYS A 59 -0.88 8.25 -16.02
C LYS A 59 -1.67 7.00 -15.67
N LEU A 60 -1.09 5.81 -15.85
CA LEU A 60 -1.72 4.55 -15.42
C LEU A 60 -1.97 4.56 -13.91
N GLN A 61 -0.99 4.97 -13.12
CA GLN A 61 -1.15 5.08 -11.66
C GLN A 61 -2.22 6.09 -11.29
N HIS A 62 -2.26 7.24 -11.96
CA HIS A 62 -3.32 8.23 -11.77
C HIS A 62 -4.70 7.66 -12.12
N CYS A 63 -4.82 6.99 -13.27
CA CYS A 63 -6.06 6.32 -13.68
C CYS A 63 -6.48 5.27 -12.66
N ASN A 64 -5.57 4.44 -12.16
CA ASN A 64 -5.87 3.45 -11.13
C ASN A 64 -6.42 4.08 -9.84
N LYS A 65 -5.86 5.22 -9.41
CA LYS A 65 -6.37 5.97 -8.24
C LYS A 65 -7.78 6.50 -8.49
N GLU A 66 -8.02 7.08 -9.67
CA GLU A 66 -9.34 7.59 -10.06
C GLU A 66 -10.37 6.45 -10.19
N THR A 67 -9.97 5.30 -10.73
CA THR A 67 -10.80 4.09 -10.80
C THR A 67 -11.24 3.64 -9.41
N LEU A 68 -10.30 3.55 -8.47
CA LEU A 68 -10.62 3.17 -7.09
C LEU A 68 -11.56 4.20 -6.44
N LYS A 69 -11.27 5.49 -6.61
CA LYS A 69 -12.12 6.57 -6.09
C LYS A 69 -13.53 6.51 -6.66
N TYR A 70 -13.66 6.27 -7.96
CA TYR A 70 -14.92 6.09 -8.65
C TYR A 70 -15.67 4.87 -8.09
N MET A 71 -15.03 3.71 -8.00
CA MET A 71 -15.63 2.50 -7.43
C MET A 71 -16.13 2.75 -5.99
N LEU A 72 -15.34 3.41 -5.14
CA LEU A 72 -15.81 3.80 -3.81
C LEU A 72 -16.99 4.79 -3.84
N SER A 73 -17.07 5.66 -4.83
CA SER A 73 -18.21 6.58 -4.96
C SER A 73 -19.49 5.87 -5.37
N THR A 74 -19.39 4.80 -6.18
CA THR A 74 -20.57 4.04 -6.63
C THR A 74 -21.26 3.27 -5.49
N ILE A 75 -20.52 2.91 -4.45
CA ILE A 75 -21.05 2.20 -3.27
C ILE A 75 -21.42 3.13 -2.11
N LYS A 76 -20.96 4.39 -2.15
CA LYS A 76 -21.41 5.39 -1.18
C LYS A 76 -22.84 5.72 -1.53
N GLU A 77 -23.78 5.35 -0.66
CA GLU A 77 -25.11 5.93 -0.72
C GLU A 77 -24.98 7.46 -0.78
N PRO A 78 -25.85 8.15 -1.54
CA PRO A 78 -25.92 9.60 -1.50
C PRO A 78 -26.42 10.00 -0.11
N SER A 79 -25.52 10.03 0.87
CA SER A 79 -25.72 10.78 2.09
C SER A 79 -25.87 12.22 1.65
N ILE A 80 -27.09 12.74 1.76
CA ILE A 80 -27.37 14.17 1.70
C ILE A 80 -26.51 14.77 2.81
N ASP A 81 -25.34 15.28 2.46
CA ASP A 81 -24.65 16.39 3.13
C ASP A 81 -23.49 16.81 2.25
N ASN A 82 -23.73 17.91 1.54
CA ASN A 82 -22.71 18.72 0.93
C ASN A 82 -21.76 19.19 2.04
N ASP A 83 -20.52 18.73 2.05
CA ASP A 83 -19.40 19.66 2.24
C ASP A 83 -18.07 19.11 1.75
N LEU A 84 -17.52 19.84 0.78
CA LEU A 84 -16.17 19.72 0.27
C LEU A 84 -15.18 20.18 1.35
N ARG A 85 -14.20 19.34 1.72
CA ARG A 85 -12.76 19.69 1.80
C ARG A 85 -11.87 18.54 2.33
N ASN A 86 -11.01 18.07 1.43
CA ASN A 86 -9.61 17.63 1.57
C ASN A 86 -9.15 16.76 2.76
N ASP A 87 -8.75 15.53 2.38
CA ASP A 87 -7.55 14.75 2.77
C ASP A 87 -6.99 14.85 4.20
N ILE A 88 -6.99 13.70 4.90
CA ILE A 88 -5.79 12.90 5.26
C ILE A 88 -6.21 11.76 6.23
N GLN A 89 -5.92 10.52 5.79
CA GLN A 89 -5.53 9.32 6.54
C GLN A 89 -6.58 8.44 7.29
N TYR A 90 -6.71 7.23 6.73
CA TYR A 90 -6.89 5.88 7.29
C TYR A 90 -7.74 5.65 8.56
N SER A 91 -8.66 4.69 8.40
CA SER A 91 -9.15 3.74 9.39
C SER A 91 -9.58 4.31 10.75
N ARG A 92 -10.86 4.65 10.88
CA ARG A 92 -11.54 4.57 12.18
C ARG A 92 -12.73 3.63 12.07
N THR A 93 -12.68 2.60 12.90
CA THR A 93 -13.83 1.82 13.32
C THR A 93 -14.92 2.74 13.87
N ASN A 94 -16.17 2.37 13.59
CA ASN A 94 -17.36 3.03 14.11
C ASN A 94 -17.29 3.18 15.63
N VAL A 95 -17.34 4.43 16.09
CA VAL A 95 -17.95 4.79 17.36
C VAL A 95 -18.72 6.09 17.11
N GLU A 96 -20.03 5.98 16.95
CA GLU A 96 -20.96 7.07 17.25
C GLU A 96 -20.67 7.53 18.67
N GLN A 97 -20.21 8.77 18.88
CA GLN A 97 -20.61 9.64 19.98
C GLN A 97 -20.30 11.09 19.59
N ASN A 98 -21.25 11.99 19.86
CA ASN A 98 -21.13 13.44 19.80
C ASN A 98 -20.01 13.95 20.73
N LEU A 99 -18.74 13.79 20.35
CA LEU A 99 -17.61 14.39 21.04
C LEU A 99 -17.09 15.57 20.23
N SER A 100 -16.77 16.66 20.93
CA SER A 100 -16.16 17.83 20.29
C SER A 100 -14.89 17.39 19.58
N LYS A 101 -14.63 17.98 18.40
CA LYS A 101 -13.41 17.72 17.61
C LYS A 101 -12.13 17.86 18.46
N SER A 102 -12.16 18.70 19.49
CA SER A 102 -11.09 18.85 20.47
C SER A 102 -10.84 17.57 21.29
N ASP A 103 -11.90 16.89 21.75
CA ASP A 103 -11.77 15.67 22.56
C ASP A 103 -11.23 14.50 21.75
N LEU A 104 -11.62 14.41 20.47
CA LEU A 104 -11.06 13.45 19.53
C LEU A 104 -9.55 13.68 19.34
N LEU A 105 -9.11 14.92 19.15
CA LEU A 105 -7.69 15.25 19.00
C LEU A 105 -6.89 14.89 20.26
N ASN A 106 -7.40 15.26 21.44
CA ASN A 106 -6.78 14.94 22.72
C ASN A 106 -6.66 13.43 22.94
N LYS A 107 -7.70 12.66 22.58
CA LYS A 107 -7.66 11.19 22.66
C LYS A 107 -6.61 10.59 21.74
N ASN A 108 -6.50 11.04 20.49
CA ASN A 108 -5.48 10.54 19.56
C ASN A 108 -4.05 10.92 20.02
N PHE A 109 -3.89 12.11 20.58
CA PHE A 109 -2.61 12.55 21.14
C PHE A 109 -2.17 11.66 22.30
N ALA A 110 -3.08 11.39 23.25
CA ALA A 110 -2.80 10.50 24.39
C ALA A 110 -2.48 9.07 23.94
N ILE A 111 -3.18 8.53 22.93
CA ILE A 111 -2.89 7.21 22.36
C ILE A 111 -1.48 7.17 21.78
N ARG A 112 -1.11 8.16 20.95
CA ARG A 112 0.19 8.20 20.28
C ARG A 112 1.33 8.40 21.29
N GLN A 113 1.12 9.20 22.33
CA GLN A 113 2.10 9.35 23.41
C GLN A 113 2.37 8.02 24.11
N LYS A 114 1.32 7.27 24.44
CA LYS A 114 1.44 5.93 25.05
C LYS A 114 2.15 4.95 24.12
N GLU A 115 1.87 4.99 22.82
CA GLU A 115 2.53 4.15 21.82
C GLU A 115 4.04 4.43 21.74
N TYR A 116 4.46 5.70 21.80
CA TYR A 116 5.87 6.05 21.86
C TYR A 116 6.55 5.58 23.13
N GLU A 117 5.86 5.66 24.26
CA GLU A 117 6.35 5.13 25.54
C GLU A 117 6.55 3.61 25.46
N ASP A 118 5.59 2.87 24.90
CA ASP A 118 5.66 1.41 24.73
C ASP A 118 6.76 0.97 23.74
N MET A 119 6.96 1.69 22.64
CA MET A 119 8.04 1.38 21.68
C MET A 119 9.43 1.69 22.24
N ASN A 120 9.55 2.69 23.11
CA ASN A 120 10.81 3.07 23.72
C ASN A 120 11.10 2.34 25.04
N GLU A 121 10.09 1.67 25.61
CA GLU A 121 10.25 0.88 26.82
C GLU A 121 11.11 -0.36 26.51
N LYS A 122 12.36 -0.32 26.97
CA LYS A 122 13.26 -1.48 26.91
C LYS A 122 12.86 -2.48 27.99
N LYS A 123 11.82 -3.29 27.73
CA LYS A 123 11.52 -4.43 28.60
C LYS A 123 12.69 -5.41 28.57
N VAL A 124 13.27 -5.68 29.74
CA VAL A 124 14.25 -6.76 29.89
C VAL A 124 13.50 -8.05 29.55
N PRO A 125 14.03 -8.91 28.65
CA PRO A 125 13.36 -10.16 28.33
C PRO A 125 13.09 -10.96 29.60
N ASP A 126 11.84 -11.43 29.75
CA ASP A 126 11.51 -12.38 30.80
C ASP A 126 12.45 -13.58 30.68
N SER A 127 12.99 -14.04 31.81
CA SER A 127 13.86 -15.21 31.85
C SER A 127 13.11 -16.39 31.22
N ILE A 128 13.61 -16.87 30.07
CA ILE A 128 13.04 -18.03 29.38
C ILE A 128 13.15 -19.22 30.32
N ASP A 129 11.99 -19.75 30.73
CA ASP A 129 11.91 -21.04 31.41
C ASP A 129 11.97 -22.13 30.33
N PHE A 130 13.12 -22.80 30.22
CA PHE A 130 13.37 -23.87 29.23
C PHE A 130 12.72 -25.21 29.59
N ARG A 131 11.83 -25.24 30.59
CA ARG A 131 11.06 -26.43 30.92
C ARG A 131 9.85 -26.51 30.02
N ASP A 132 9.71 -27.62 29.30
CA ASP A 132 8.50 -27.94 28.56
C ASP A 132 7.30 -27.89 29.51
N LYS A 133 6.36 -26.98 29.25
CA LYS A 133 5.09 -26.85 30.00
C LYS A 133 4.00 -27.75 29.42
N ILE A 134 4.40 -28.88 28.84
CA ILE A 134 3.49 -29.91 28.37
C ILE A 134 3.59 -30.99 29.43
N ASP A 135 2.65 -30.99 30.35
CA ASP A 135 2.33 -32.23 31.04
C ASP A 135 1.77 -33.16 29.96
N ASP A 136 2.55 -34.16 29.55
CA ASP A 136 2.11 -35.26 28.67
C ASP A 136 0.98 -36.01 29.38
N GLU A 137 -0.24 -35.49 29.26
CA GLU A 137 -1.42 -36.24 29.68
C GLU A 137 -1.49 -37.53 28.84
N PRO A 138 -1.65 -38.71 29.47
CA PRO A 138 -1.82 -39.96 28.74
C PRO A 138 -2.97 -39.83 27.75
N ILE A 139 -2.71 -40.11 26.47
CA ILE A 139 -3.72 -40.09 25.40
C ILE A 139 -4.88 -41.03 25.79
N SER A 140 -5.96 -40.48 26.34
CA SER A 140 -7.06 -41.29 26.88
C SER A 140 -7.87 -41.98 25.76
N ASN A 141 -7.86 -41.42 24.54
CA ASN A 141 -8.69 -41.88 23.42
C ASN A 141 -7.86 -42.02 22.13
N MET A 142 -7.12 -43.12 21.97
CA MET A 142 -6.37 -43.40 20.74
C MET A 142 -7.25 -43.41 19.48
N ASP A 143 -8.52 -43.81 19.61
CA ASP A 143 -9.49 -43.81 18.51
C ASP A 143 -9.75 -42.40 17.95
N GLU A 144 -9.71 -41.38 18.80
CA GLU A 144 -9.89 -39.98 18.37
C GLU A 144 -8.68 -39.50 17.56
N VAL A 145 -7.47 -39.89 17.99
CA VAL A 145 -6.22 -39.60 17.27
C VAL A 145 -6.20 -40.33 15.92
N LEU A 146 -6.62 -41.59 15.87
CA LEU A 146 -6.72 -42.33 14.61
C LEU A 146 -7.73 -41.68 13.65
N ARG A 147 -8.89 -41.24 14.17
CA ARG A 147 -9.92 -40.58 13.37
C ARG A 147 -9.43 -39.26 12.78
N THR A 148 -8.76 -38.44 13.57
CA THR A 148 -8.20 -37.16 13.11
C THR A 148 -7.14 -37.39 12.04
N HIS A 149 -6.25 -38.38 12.22
CA HIS A 149 -5.23 -38.71 11.23
C HIS A 149 -5.81 -39.24 9.91
N LEU A 150 -6.83 -40.12 9.99
CA LEU A 150 -7.57 -40.60 8.83
C LEU A 150 -8.25 -39.45 8.06
N GLN A 151 -8.87 -38.52 8.79
CA GLN A 151 -9.53 -37.37 8.19
C GLN A 151 -8.54 -36.42 7.50
N MET A 152 -7.38 -36.17 8.10
CA MET A 152 -6.30 -35.39 7.46
C MET A 152 -5.85 -36.04 6.14
N ARG A 153 -5.59 -37.35 6.16
CA ARG A 153 -5.19 -38.10 4.97
C ARG A 153 -6.24 -38.08 3.87
N GLU A 154 -7.52 -38.22 4.22
CA GLU A 154 -8.63 -38.17 3.26
C GLU A 154 -8.74 -36.78 2.60
N ASN A 155 -8.58 -35.72 3.40
CA ASN A 155 -8.61 -34.35 2.89
C ASN A 155 -7.44 -34.06 1.94
N GLU A 156 -6.23 -34.53 2.28
CA GLU A 156 -5.07 -34.43 1.38
C GLU A 156 -5.30 -35.21 0.09
N LEU A 157 -5.83 -36.44 0.16
CA LEU A 157 -6.10 -37.24 -1.03
C LEU A 157 -7.10 -36.56 -1.96
N LYS A 158 -8.11 -35.87 -1.41
CA LYS A 158 -9.09 -35.10 -2.20
C LYS A 158 -8.47 -33.85 -2.82
N GLN A 159 -7.61 -33.14 -2.07
CA GLN A 159 -6.98 -31.91 -2.54
C GLN A 159 -5.93 -32.17 -3.63
N TYR A 160 -5.20 -33.28 -3.52
CA TYR A 160 -4.10 -33.62 -4.43
C TYR A 160 -4.44 -34.79 -5.36
N ALA A 161 -5.72 -35.13 -5.52
CA ALA A 161 -6.16 -36.13 -6.48
C ALA A 161 -5.71 -35.70 -7.90
N PRO A 162 -4.98 -36.56 -8.63
CA PRO A 162 -4.61 -36.25 -10.00
C PRO A 162 -5.87 -36.07 -10.85
N LEU A 163 -5.88 -35.05 -11.70
CA LEU A 163 -6.96 -34.79 -12.64
C LEU A 163 -7.18 -36.06 -13.52
N PRO A 164 -8.44 -36.45 -13.79
CA PRO A 164 -8.72 -37.59 -14.64
C PRO A 164 -8.09 -37.38 -16.02
N VAL A 165 -7.22 -38.32 -16.41
CA VAL A 165 -6.55 -38.31 -17.72
C VAL A 165 -7.62 -38.53 -18.79
N VAL A 166 -7.93 -37.49 -19.56
CA VAL A 166 -8.72 -37.62 -20.79
C VAL A 166 -7.82 -38.29 -21.83
N PRO A 167 -8.24 -39.41 -22.47
CA PRO A 167 -7.45 -40.01 -23.53
C PRO A 167 -7.54 -39.14 -24.79
N GLU A 168 -6.59 -38.22 -24.96
CA GLU A 168 -6.32 -37.63 -26.27
C GLU A 168 -5.50 -38.62 -27.10
N ASN A 169 -6.17 -39.24 -28.06
CA ASN A 169 -5.51 -39.94 -29.15
C ASN A 169 -4.59 -38.98 -29.90
N LYS A 170 -3.27 -39.15 -29.78
CA LYS A 170 -2.29 -39.10 -30.88
C LYS A 170 -0.87 -39.40 -30.38
N ASN A 171 -0.35 -40.49 -30.95
CA ASN A 171 1.05 -40.77 -31.29
C ASN A 171 2.02 -41.10 -30.15
N ASN A 172 2.55 -42.33 -30.25
CA ASN A 172 3.64 -42.92 -29.48
C ASN A 172 4.76 -41.92 -29.14
N ILE A 173 5.00 -41.73 -27.85
CA ILE A 173 6.26 -41.17 -27.34
C ILE A 173 6.87 -42.23 -26.41
N VAL A 174 8.03 -42.72 -26.83
CA VAL A 174 8.93 -43.57 -26.05
C VAL A 174 9.40 -42.79 -24.83
N LEU A 175 9.23 -43.35 -23.63
CA LEU A 175 9.84 -42.84 -22.40
C LEU A 175 11.30 -43.31 -22.34
N ASP A 176 12.23 -42.43 -22.72
CA ASP A 176 13.61 -42.53 -22.26
C ASP A 176 13.72 -41.77 -20.93
N ILE A 177 13.97 -42.53 -19.85
CA ILE A 177 14.25 -42.00 -18.52
C ILE A 177 15.75 -41.71 -18.46
N GLU A 178 16.15 -40.49 -18.78
CA GLU A 178 17.48 -39.98 -18.46
C GLU A 178 17.45 -39.25 -17.10
N ASP A 179 18.06 -39.89 -16.10
CA ASP A 179 18.44 -39.31 -14.82
C ASP A 179 19.44 -38.16 -15.01
N SER A 180 18.95 -36.96 -15.32
CA SER A 180 19.73 -35.74 -15.22
C SER A 180 19.39 -35.03 -13.91
N LYS A 181 20.28 -35.17 -12.92
CA LYS A 181 20.34 -34.30 -11.74
C LYS A 181 20.66 -32.87 -12.19
N MET A 182 19.65 -32.14 -12.63
CA MET A 182 19.72 -30.69 -12.73
C MET A 182 19.77 -30.12 -11.31
N LYS A 183 20.98 -29.74 -10.88
CA LYS A 183 21.15 -28.81 -9.77
C LYS A 183 20.42 -27.53 -10.18
N LYS A 184 19.26 -27.27 -9.58
CA LYS A 184 18.59 -25.97 -9.67
C LYS A 184 19.52 -24.93 -9.04
N SER A 185 20.32 -24.25 -9.86
CA SER A 185 20.97 -23.01 -9.46
C SER A 185 19.90 -21.92 -9.52
N VAL A 186 19.47 -21.47 -8.36
CA VAL A 186 18.60 -20.29 -8.21
C VAL A 186 19.45 -19.08 -8.58
N SER A 187 19.17 -18.47 -9.73
CA SER A 187 19.73 -17.17 -10.13
C SER A 187 18.84 -16.09 -9.54
N TRP A 188 19.27 -15.51 -8.41
CA TRP A 188 18.61 -14.34 -7.84
C TRP A 188 19.02 -13.11 -8.64
N GLU A 189 18.09 -12.57 -9.44
CA GLU A 189 17.66 -11.17 -9.30
C GLU A 189 18.73 -10.04 -9.31
N ASP A 190 19.88 -10.25 -9.96
CA ASP A 190 20.90 -9.19 -10.12
C ASP A 190 20.35 -7.96 -10.90
N SER A 191 19.32 -8.14 -11.72
CA SER A 191 18.74 -7.07 -12.53
C SER A 191 17.98 -6.03 -11.70
N GLU A 192 17.15 -6.45 -10.73
CA GLU A 192 16.33 -5.51 -9.96
C GLU A 192 17.19 -4.71 -8.97
N ILE A 193 18.19 -5.36 -8.36
CA ILE A 193 19.14 -4.70 -7.47
C ILE A 193 19.97 -3.66 -8.23
N GLU A 194 20.39 -3.95 -9.46
CA GLU A 194 21.14 -3.01 -10.31
C GLU A 194 20.26 -1.80 -10.72
N ILE A 195 18.99 -2.04 -11.03
CA ILE A 195 18.00 -0.99 -11.33
C ILE A 195 17.76 -0.11 -10.11
N LEU A 196 17.55 -0.70 -8.93
CA LEU A 196 17.36 0.04 -7.67
C LEU A 196 18.60 0.86 -7.32
N LYS A 197 19.81 0.30 -7.45
CA LYS A 197 21.07 1.04 -7.27
C LYS A 197 21.18 2.22 -8.22
N LYS A 198 20.71 2.08 -9.47
CA LYS A 198 20.69 3.19 -10.44
C LYS A 198 19.69 4.28 -10.01
N GLN A 199 18.47 3.91 -9.62
CA GLN A 199 17.46 4.85 -9.16
C GLN A 199 17.91 5.62 -7.90
N ILE A 200 18.55 4.93 -6.95
CA ILE A 200 19.11 5.53 -5.74
C ILE A 200 20.21 6.55 -6.10
N ARG A 201 21.13 6.20 -7.02
CA ARG A 201 22.18 7.13 -7.50
C ARG A 201 21.59 8.38 -8.16
N ASP A 202 20.54 8.22 -8.96
CA ASP A 202 19.88 9.34 -9.64
C ASP A 202 19.13 10.24 -8.64
N LEU A 203 18.55 9.68 -7.58
CA LEU A 203 17.96 10.45 -6.48
C LEU A 203 18.99 11.26 -5.71
N PHE A 204 20.15 10.66 -5.36
CA PHE A 204 21.24 11.38 -4.70
C PHE A 204 21.71 12.58 -5.54
N LYS A 205 21.92 12.39 -6.85
CA LYS A 205 22.29 13.51 -7.75
C LYS A 205 21.25 14.63 -7.78
N LYS A 206 19.96 14.30 -7.75
CA LYS A 206 18.89 15.31 -7.68
C LYS A 206 18.88 16.05 -6.36
N MET A 207 19.14 15.34 -5.25
CA MET A 207 19.22 15.93 -3.92
C MET A 207 20.42 16.88 -3.80
N ASP A 208 21.59 16.49 -4.31
CA ASP A 208 22.78 17.36 -4.34
C ASP A 208 22.52 18.64 -5.12
N LYS A 209 21.92 18.52 -6.31
CA LYS A 209 21.56 19.69 -7.13
C LYS A 209 20.54 20.60 -6.43
N MET A 210 19.56 20.01 -5.76
CA MET A 210 18.55 20.78 -5.01
C MET A 210 19.19 21.50 -3.81
N GLN A 211 20.12 20.86 -3.12
CA GLN A 211 20.86 21.47 -2.03
C GLN A 211 21.71 22.65 -2.53
N GLU A 212 22.39 22.49 -3.67
CA GLU A 212 23.15 23.57 -4.32
C GLU A 212 22.23 24.75 -4.72
N GLU A 213 21.05 24.48 -5.29
CA GLU A 213 20.06 25.52 -5.60
C GLU A 213 19.57 26.25 -4.33
N ILE A 214 19.34 25.54 -3.23
CA ILE A 214 18.96 26.12 -1.93
C ILE A 214 20.09 27.03 -1.40
N ASP A 215 21.34 26.58 -1.47
CA ASP A 215 22.49 27.34 -0.98
C ASP A 215 22.68 28.64 -1.79
N VAL A 216 22.53 28.58 -3.12
CA VAL A 216 22.56 29.77 -3.99
C VAL A 216 21.41 30.73 -3.66
N LEU A 217 20.20 30.22 -3.45
CA LEU A 217 19.05 31.06 -3.07
C LEU A 217 19.26 31.74 -1.73
N ASN A 218 19.79 31.02 -0.74
CA ASN A 218 20.12 31.58 0.57
C ASN A 218 21.20 32.66 0.46
N TYR A 219 22.23 32.45 -0.35
CA TYR A 219 23.26 33.45 -0.59
C TYR A 219 22.69 34.72 -1.24
N LYS A 220 21.87 34.59 -2.28
CA LYS A 220 21.21 35.75 -2.94
C LYS A 220 20.30 36.50 -1.97
N LYS A 221 19.53 35.79 -1.17
CA LYS A 221 18.63 36.38 -0.16
C LYS A 221 19.41 37.20 0.87
N ASN A 222 20.58 36.73 1.30
CA ASN A 222 21.40 37.47 2.25
C ASN A 222 21.94 38.78 1.65
N ILE A 223 22.39 38.75 0.38
CA ILE A 223 22.84 39.97 -0.33
C ILE A 223 21.71 41.00 -0.43
N GLU A 224 20.52 40.59 -0.88
CA GLU A 224 19.37 41.49 -0.99
C GLU A 224 19.01 42.12 0.38
N GLN A 225 19.09 41.34 1.46
CA GLN A 225 18.85 41.88 2.81
C GLN A 225 19.91 42.88 3.26
N GLU A 226 21.18 42.70 2.87
CA GLU A 226 22.25 43.66 3.16
C GLU A 226 22.08 44.94 2.35
N GLU A 227 21.75 44.85 1.06
CA GLU A 227 21.46 46.02 0.20
C GLU A 227 20.25 46.82 0.72
N ILE A 228 19.19 46.15 1.17
CA ILE A 228 18.02 46.80 1.78
C ILE A 228 18.42 47.54 3.06
N LYS A 229 19.24 46.92 3.92
CA LYS A 229 19.74 47.57 5.14
C LYS A 229 20.60 48.79 4.80
N GLU A 230 21.54 48.67 3.87
CA GLU A 230 22.43 49.77 3.47
C GLU A 230 21.65 50.96 2.90
N ASN A 231 20.63 50.71 2.08
CA ASN A 231 19.74 51.73 1.54
C ASN A 231 18.88 52.40 2.62
N GLN A 232 18.45 51.67 3.65
CA GLN A 232 17.77 52.26 4.82
C GLN A 232 18.71 53.18 5.60
N TYR A 233 19.97 52.80 5.83
CA TYR A 233 20.95 53.65 6.51
C TYR A 233 21.28 54.94 5.73
N LYS A 234 21.38 54.87 4.40
CA LYS A 234 21.61 56.06 3.55
C LYS A 234 20.43 57.04 3.58
N ASN A 235 19.20 56.55 3.63
CA ASN A 235 18.00 57.40 3.69
C ASN A 235 17.81 58.08 5.06
N ILE A 236 18.28 57.49 6.15
CA ILE A 236 18.20 58.10 7.49
C ILE A 236 19.16 59.30 7.60
N ASN A 237 20.36 59.21 7.01
CA ASN A 237 21.38 60.26 7.09
C ASN A 237 21.09 61.51 6.23
N HIS A 238 20.23 61.39 5.20
CA HIS A 238 19.81 62.56 4.40
C HIS A 238 18.71 63.40 5.04
N ASN A 239 17.93 62.84 5.99
CA ASN A 239 16.87 63.57 6.67
C ASN A 239 17.33 64.35 7.91
N THR A 240 18.55 64.09 8.42
CA THR A 240 19.10 64.81 9.59
C THR A 240 19.84 66.10 9.25
N THR A 241 20.20 66.34 7.99
CA THR A 241 21.02 67.51 7.58
C THR A 241 20.18 68.72 7.14
N ASN A 242 18.86 68.56 6.94
CA ASN A 242 17.96 69.65 6.52
C ASN A 242 17.16 70.27 7.69
N GLY A 243 17.51 69.98 8.94
CA GLY A 243 16.78 70.41 10.15
C GLY A 243 17.61 71.22 11.14
N SER A 244 18.53 72.07 10.68
CA SER A 244 19.21 73.05 11.53
C SER A 244 19.40 74.36 10.78
N ILE A 245 18.36 75.18 10.77
CA ILE A 245 18.41 76.64 10.63
C ILE A 245 17.47 77.23 11.68
#